data_AF-A0A2K6FLB4-F1
#
_entry.id   AF-A0A2K6FLB4-F1
#
_cell.length_a   1.000
_cell.length_b   1.000
_cell.length_c   1.000
_cell.angle_alpha   90.00
_cell.angle_beta   90.00
_cell.angle_gamma   90.00
#
_symmetry.space_group_name_H-M   'P 1'
#
loop_
_entity.id
_entity.type
_entity.pdbx_description
1 polymer ?
#
loop_
_entity_poly.entity_id
_entity_poly.type
_entity_poly.pdbx_seq_one_letter_code
_entity_poly.pdbx_strand_id
1 'polypeptide(L)'
;MMAFAPPKSIDGPKMQTKMSTWTPLNHQLLNSQVTFCVLLFFQFDKWTDSQRRRILTGLLERCSLSQQKFCCRKLQEKIPAEALDFTTKLPRVLSLYIFSFLDPRSLCRCAQVCWHWKNLAELDQLWMLKCLRFNWYINFSPTPFEQGVWKKHYIQMVKELRVTKPKVNFRQKAATPYKFWN
;
A
#
# COMPACT_ATOMS: atom_id res chain seq x y z
N MET A 1 74.69 -62.31 8.19
CA MET A 1 74.78 -60.88 7.83
C MET A 1 73.39 -60.26 7.93
N MET A 2 73.27 -59.23 8.77
CA MET A 2 72.24 -58.17 8.90
C MET A 2 70.73 -58.50 8.79
N ALA A 3 70.03 -58.24 9.89
CA ALA A 3 68.59 -57.98 9.94
C ALA A 3 68.27 -56.60 9.35
N PHE A 4 67.18 -56.51 8.56
CA PHE A 4 66.54 -55.23 8.22
C PHE A 4 65.02 -55.40 8.28
N ALA A 5 64.38 -54.59 9.12
CA ALA A 5 62.93 -54.50 9.28
C ALA A 5 62.26 -53.89 8.03
N PRO A 6 61.00 -54.24 7.71
CA PRO A 6 60.27 -53.63 6.60
C PRO A 6 59.93 -52.15 6.90
N PRO A 7 59.87 -51.28 5.87
CA PRO A 7 59.72 -49.84 6.04
C PRO A 7 58.31 -49.45 6.50
N LYS A 8 58.24 -48.40 7.33
CA LYS A 8 56.99 -47.77 7.80
C LYS A 8 56.27 -47.11 6.61
N SER A 9 55.07 -47.58 6.25
CA SER A 9 54.19 -46.81 5.37
C SER A 9 53.62 -45.63 6.15
N ILE A 10 53.88 -44.43 5.64
CA ILE A 10 53.37 -43.16 6.14
C ILE A 10 52.28 -42.69 5.18
N ASP A 11 51.26 -43.52 4.98
CA ASP A 11 50.08 -43.15 4.20
C ASP A 11 48.92 -42.89 5.16
N GLY A 12 48.99 -41.74 5.84
CA GLY A 12 47.80 -41.11 6.38
C GLY A 12 46.95 -40.60 5.20
N PRO A 13 45.60 -40.68 5.26
CA PRO A 13 44.76 -40.17 4.19
C PRO A 13 45.01 -38.67 4.02
N LYS A 14 45.64 -38.29 2.89
CA LYS A 14 45.83 -36.91 2.45
C LYS A 14 44.49 -36.19 2.49
N MET A 15 44.39 -35.15 3.32
CA MET A 15 43.24 -34.26 3.41
C MET A 15 43.09 -33.50 2.08
N GLN A 16 42.29 -34.03 1.16
CA GLN A 16 41.94 -33.33 -0.08
C GLN A 16 40.81 -32.35 0.21
N THR A 17 41.15 -31.07 0.28
CA THR A 17 40.21 -29.95 0.29
C THR A 17 39.73 -29.70 -1.14
N LYS A 18 38.69 -30.42 -1.57
CA LYS A 18 37.95 -30.09 -2.81
C LYS A 18 36.87 -29.04 -2.49
N MET A 19 36.79 -28.03 -3.35
CA MET A 19 35.98 -26.81 -3.27
C MET A 19 34.46 -27.07 -3.20
N SER A 20 33.97 -27.52 -2.05
CA SER A 20 32.55 -27.49 -1.66
C SER A 20 32.46 -27.29 -0.15
N THR A 21 33.13 -26.25 0.33
CA THR A 21 33.18 -25.90 1.75
C THR A 21 31.81 -25.41 2.20
N TRP A 22 30.95 -26.30 2.68
CA TRP A 22 29.98 -25.98 3.73
C TRP A 22 29.43 -27.21 4.47
N THR A 23 29.73 -28.43 4.04
CA THR A 23 29.39 -29.63 4.81
C THR A 23 30.67 -30.36 5.20
N PRO A 24 31.12 -30.30 6.46
CA PRO A 24 32.18 -31.17 6.94
C PRO A 24 31.64 -32.60 6.91
N LEU A 25 31.95 -33.34 5.83
CA LEU A 25 31.51 -34.73 5.63
C LEU A 25 32.07 -35.71 6.68
N ASN A 26 32.88 -35.24 7.62
CA ASN A 26 33.65 -36.08 8.54
C ASN A 26 33.35 -35.82 10.04
N HIS A 27 32.33 -35.04 10.41
CA HIS A 27 31.98 -34.84 11.83
C HIS A 27 30.47 -34.94 12.11
N GLN A 28 30.03 -36.13 12.48
CA GLN A 28 28.62 -36.53 12.63
C GLN A 28 27.85 -35.70 13.69
N LEU A 29 28.55 -35.21 14.72
CA LEU A 29 27.97 -34.41 15.83
C LEU A 29 27.80 -32.91 15.51
N LEU A 30 28.57 -32.37 14.56
CA LEU A 30 28.38 -30.98 14.11
C LEU A 30 27.31 -30.93 13.02
N ASN A 31 27.21 -31.99 12.23
CA ASN A 31 26.16 -32.16 11.22
C ASN A 31 24.77 -32.35 11.86
N SER A 32 24.69 -32.92 13.07
CA SER A 32 23.43 -33.05 13.80
C SER A 32 22.89 -31.73 14.38
N GLN A 33 23.74 -30.72 14.58
CA GLN A 33 23.32 -29.39 15.05
C GLN A 33 22.89 -28.46 13.91
N VAL A 34 23.34 -28.72 12.68
CA VAL A 34 22.86 -28.02 11.50
C VAL A 34 21.59 -28.72 11.01
N THR A 35 20.45 -28.29 11.55
CA THR A 35 19.16 -28.79 11.07
C THR A 35 18.99 -28.45 9.59
N PHE A 36 18.37 -29.35 8.82
CA PHE A 36 18.07 -29.15 7.40
C PHE A 36 17.40 -27.79 7.11
N CYS A 37 16.59 -27.29 8.05
CA CYS A 37 15.98 -25.96 7.99
C CYS A 37 17.01 -24.83 7.91
N VAL A 38 18.10 -24.88 8.68
CA VAL A 38 19.15 -23.86 8.68
C VAL A 38 19.85 -23.81 7.32
N LEU A 39 20.15 -24.96 6.72
CA LEU A 39 20.74 -25.03 5.38
C LEU A 39 19.79 -24.48 4.32
N LEU A 40 18.49 -24.78 4.43
CA LEU A 40 17.48 -24.28 3.50
C LEU A 40 17.42 -22.75 3.56
N PHE A 41 17.39 -22.15 4.75
CA PHE A 41 17.39 -20.69 4.88
C PHE A 41 18.65 -20.04 4.30
N PHE A 42 19.83 -20.59 4.61
CA PHE A 42 21.08 -20.07 4.04
C PHE A 42 21.11 -20.14 2.52
N GLN A 43 20.55 -21.20 1.95
CA GLN A 43 20.49 -21.37 0.50
C GLN A 43 19.43 -20.47 -0.13
N PHE A 44 18.29 -20.27 0.53
CA PHE A 44 17.23 -19.35 0.12
C PHE A 44 17.75 -17.91 -0.01
N ASP A 45 18.64 -17.50 0.91
CA ASP A 45 19.27 -16.18 0.87
C ASP A 45 20.16 -15.97 -0.37
N LYS A 46 20.69 -17.05 -0.97
CA LYS A 46 21.50 -17.01 -2.18
C LYS A 46 20.70 -17.12 -3.48
N TRP A 47 19.43 -17.48 -3.42
CA TRP A 47 18.58 -17.66 -4.60
C TRP A 47 18.14 -16.35 -5.24
N THR A 48 17.89 -16.39 -6.55
CA THR A 48 17.29 -15.28 -7.30
C THR A 48 15.82 -15.10 -6.94
N ASP A 49 15.25 -13.91 -7.22
CA ASP A 49 13.82 -13.63 -6.96
C ASP A 49 12.91 -14.65 -7.67
N SER A 50 13.22 -15.03 -8.91
CA SER A 50 12.48 -16.07 -9.65
C SER A 50 12.51 -17.43 -8.96
N GLN A 51 13.69 -17.86 -8.47
CA GLN A 51 13.84 -19.11 -7.72
C GLN A 51 13.08 -19.07 -6.39
N ARG A 52 13.17 -17.95 -5.66
CA ARG A 52 12.43 -17.73 -4.42
C ARG A 52 10.92 -17.79 -4.64
N ARG A 53 10.39 -17.11 -5.66
CA ARG A 53 8.96 -17.17 -6.00
C ARG A 53 8.53 -18.59 -6.35
N ARG A 54 9.31 -19.29 -7.18
CA ARG A 54 9.00 -20.67 -7.59
C ARG A 54 8.93 -21.62 -6.40
N ILE A 55 9.89 -21.56 -5.47
CA ILE A 55 9.85 -22.44 -4.29
C ILE A 55 8.69 -22.09 -3.35
N LEU A 56 8.38 -20.80 -3.17
CA LEU A 56 7.28 -20.36 -2.31
C LEU A 56 5.93 -20.84 -2.86
N THR A 57 5.70 -20.67 -4.17
CA THR A 57 4.51 -21.20 -4.84
C THR A 57 4.42 -22.71 -4.71
N GLY A 58 5.50 -23.44 -5.02
CA GLY A 58 5.50 -24.89 -4.95
C GLY A 58 5.32 -25.46 -3.53
N LEU A 59 5.78 -24.74 -2.49
CA LEU A 59 5.51 -25.09 -1.09
C LEU A 59 4.04 -24.87 -0.73
N LEU A 60 3.47 -23.72 -1.10
CA LEU A 60 2.07 -23.39 -0.82
C LEU A 60 1.08 -24.35 -1.50
N GLU A 61 1.37 -24.79 -2.73
CA GLU A 61 0.56 -25.77 -3.47
C GLU A 61 0.53 -27.15 -2.80
N ARG A 62 1.58 -27.50 -2.05
CA ARG A 62 1.68 -28.78 -1.30
C ARG A 62 1.10 -28.69 0.11
N CYS A 63 0.86 -27.49 0.61
CA CYS A 63 0.25 -27.27 1.91
C CYS A 63 -1.24 -27.61 1.90
N SER A 64 -1.74 -28.14 3.03
CA SER A 64 -3.18 -28.30 3.24
C SER A 64 -3.88 -26.93 3.39
N LEU A 65 -5.22 -26.92 3.25
CA LEU A 65 -6.00 -25.68 3.42
C LEU A 65 -5.79 -25.03 4.81
N SER A 66 -5.63 -25.82 5.87
CA SER A 66 -5.37 -25.28 7.21
C SER A 66 -4.00 -24.62 7.32
N GLN A 67 -2.98 -25.20 6.68
CA GLN A 67 -1.63 -24.64 6.58
C GLN A 67 -1.58 -23.37 5.71
N GLN A 68 -2.27 -23.36 4.57
CA GLN A 68 -2.39 -22.16 3.74
C GLN A 68 -3.06 -21.01 4.50
N LYS A 69 -4.13 -21.30 5.26
CA LYS A 69 -4.77 -20.31 6.15
C LYS A 69 -3.82 -19.79 7.23
N PHE A 70 -2.97 -20.67 7.78
CA PHE A 70 -1.92 -20.26 8.72
C PHE A 70 -0.90 -19.32 8.06
N CYS A 71 -0.39 -19.66 6.88
CA CYS A 71 0.50 -18.79 6.10
C CYS A 71 -0.12 -17.43 5.81
N CYS A 72 -1.39 -17.40 5.40
CA CYS A 72 -2.13 -16.16 5.13
C CYS A 72 -2.15 -15.23 6.36
N ARG A 73 -2.47 -15.76 7.55
CA ARG A 73 -2.44 -14.96 8.79
C ARG A 73 -1.05 -14.44 9.12
N LYS A 74 -0.01 -15.28 9.00
CA LYS A 74 1.38 -14.88 9.26
C LYS A 74 1.89 -13.84 8.27
N LEU A 75 1.44 -13.89 7.02
CA LEU A 75 1.74 -12.86 6.03
C LEU A 75 1.00 -11.56 6.36
N GLN A 76 -0.28 -11.62 6.75
CA GLN A 76 -1.05 -10.43 7.16
C GLN A 76 -0.49 -9.74 8.42
N GLU A 77 0.15 -10.47 9.32
CA GLU A 77 0.86 -9.88 10.48
C GLU A 77 2.11 -9.08 10.06
N LYS A 78 2.76 -9.47 8.95
CA LYS A 78 4.04 -8.87 8.50
C LYS A 78 3.87 -7.84 7.39
N ILE A 79 2.85 -8.00 6.55
CA ILE A 79 2.51 -7.04 5.50
C ILE A 79 1.66 -5.98 6.18
N PRO A 80 2.14 -4.73 6.31
CA PRO A 80 1.36 -3.70 6.95
C PRO A 80 0.01 -3.56 6.24
N ALA A 81 -1.09 -3.57 6.99
CA ALA A 81 -2.42 -3.26 6.45
C ALA A 81 -2.53 -1.79 5.97
N GLU A 82 -1.43 -1.03 6.06
CA GLU A 82 -1.28 0.41 5.80
C GLU A 82 -1.62 0.82 4.36
N ALA A 83 -1.78 -0.12 3.44
CA ALA A 83 -2.18 0.14 2.06
C ALA A 83 -3.45 -0.62 1.62
N LEU A 84 -4.29 -1.05 2.57
CA LEU A 84 -5.55 -1.69 2.22
C LEU A 84 -6.58 -0.64 1.80
N ASP A 85 -7.08 -0.76 0.57
CA ASP A 85 -8.18 0.06 0.10
C ASP A 85 -9.46 -0.26 0.89
N PHE A 86 -9.80 0.60 1.86
CA PHE A 86 -10.96 0.45 2.72
C PHE A 86 -12.27 0.32 1.93
N THR A 87 -12.34 0.92 0.74
CA THR A 87 -13.56 0.88 -0.09
C THR A 87 -13.88 -0.51 -0.61
N THR A 88 -12.88 -1.41 -0.67
CA THR A 88 -13.04 -2.81 -1.05
C THR A 88 -13.44 -3.73 0.09
N LYS A 89 -13.33 -3.25 1.34
CA LYS A 89 -13.60 -4.03 2.55
C LYS A 89 -14.90 -3.63 3.22
N LEU A 90 -15.25 -2.36 3.14
CA LEU A 90 -16.47 -1.83 3.72
C LEU A 90 -17.63 -1.90 2.72
N PRO A 91 -18.87 -2.12 3.19
CA PRO A 91 -20.07 -1.88 2.40
C PRO A 91 -20.07 -0.46 1.81
N ARG A 92 -20.55 -0.30 0.58
CA ARG A 92 -20.56 0.97 -0.17
C ARG A 92 -21.09 2.15 0.64
N VAL A 93 -22.14 1.93 1.45
CA VAL A 93 -22.75 2.97 2.30
C VAL A 93 -21.76 3.55 3.31
N LEU A 94 -20.94 2.73 3.95
CA LEU A 94 -19.93 3.19 4.91
C LEU A 94 -18.79 3.93 4.21
N SER A 95 -18.36 3.44 3.05
CA SER A 95 -17.38 4.15 2.23
C SER A 95 -17.87 5.55 1.86
N LEU A 96 -19.13 5.67 1.40
CA LEU A 96 -19.73 6.97 1.08
C LEU A 96 -19.88 7.87 2.30
N TYR A 97 -20.21 7.31 3.45
CA TYR A 97 -20.25 8.06 4.70
C TYR A 97 -18.88 8.67 5.04
N ILE A 98 -17.80 7.89 4.91
CA ILE A 98 -16.42 8.39 5.08
C ILE A 98 -16.13 9.51 4.06
N PHE A 99 -16.43 9.31 2.78
CA PHE A 99 -16.24 10.34 1.75
C PHE A 99 -17.07 11.61 2.01
N SER A 100 -18.21 11.52 2.70
CA SER A 100 -19.06 12.68 2.98
C SER A 100 -18.38 13.74 3.84
N PHE A 101 -17.45 13.33 4.72
CA PHE A 101 -16.68 14.22 5.59
C PHE A 101 -15.58 14.99 4.87
N LEU A 102 -15.17 14.53 3.68
CA LEU A 102 -14.10 15.17 2.93
C LEU A 102 -14.55 16.46 2.26
N ASP A 103 -13.68 17.47 2.24
CA ASP A 103 -13.92 18.68 1.48
C ASP A 103 -13.86 18.42 -0.04
N PRO A 104 -14.44 19.29 -0.88
CA PRO A 104 -14.46 19.10 -2.33
C PRO A 104 -13.07 18.92 -2.97
N ARG A 105 -12.02 19.55 -2.43
CA ARG A 105 -10.66 19.41 -2.96
C ARG A 105 -10.09 18.04 -2.62
N SER A 106 -10.30 17.57 -1.40
CA SER A 106 -9.90 16.22 -0.99
C SER A 106 -10.64 15.15 -1.81
N LEU A 107 -11.93 15.33 -2.09
CA LEU A 107 -12.66 14.43 -2.99
C LEU A 107 -12.10 14.39 -4.41
N CYS A 108 -11.69 15.54 -4.95
CA CYS A 108 -11.01 15.58 -6.24
C CYS A 108 -9.66 14.84 -6.23
N ARG A 109 -8.94 14.81 -5.10
CA ARG A 109 -7.73 13.97 -4.95
C ARG A 109 -8.09 12.49 -4.85
N CYS A 110 -9.12 12.14 -4.10
CA CYS A 110 -9.62 10.76 -4.02
C CYS A 110 -9.99 10.21 -5.40
N ALA A 111 -10.63 11.01 -6.24
CA ALA A 111 -10.98 10.62 -7.60
C ALA A 111 -9.76 10.31 -8.51
N GLN A 112 -8.54 10.66 -8.10
CA GLN A 112 -7.30 10.38 -8.83
C GLN A 112 -6.61 9.10 -8.36
N VAL A 113 -7.11 8.44 -7.31
CA VAL A 113 -6.49 7.22 -6.77
C VAL A 113 -6.71 6.03 -7.70
N CYS A 114 -7.96 5.76 -8.08
CA CYS A 114 -8.33 4.73 -9.05
C CYS A 114 -9.74 4.97 -9.59
N TRP A 115 -10.14 4.21 -10.63
CA TRP A 115 -11.48 4.30 -11.22
C TRP A 115 -12.61 4.03 -10.23
N HIS A 116 -12.41 3.08 -9.30
CA HIS A 116 -13.40 2.79 -8.26
C HIS A 116 -13.61 3.99 -7.32
N TRP A 117 -12.52 4.61 -6.87
CA TRP A 117 -12.58 5.81 -6.03
C TRP A 117 -13.18 7.01 -6.78
N LYS A 118 -12.86 7.16 -8.07
CA LYS A 118 -13.50 8.17 -8.92
C LYS A 118 -15.02 8.00 -8.93
N ASN A 119 -15.49 6.78 -9.20
CA ASN A 119 -16.93 6.49 -9.21
C ASN A 119 -17.59 6.78 -7.87
N LEU A 120 -16.93 6.52 -6.73
CA LEU A 120 -17.48 6.85 -5.41
C LEU A 120 -17.46 8.36 -5.12
N ALA A 121 -16.34 9.04 -5.38
CA ALA A 121 -16.14 10.44 -5.06
C ALA A 121 -16.96 11.41 -5.94
N GLU A 122 -17.43 10.96 -7.10
CA GLU A 122 -18.22 11.77 -8.05
C GLU A 122 -19.75 11.61 -7.88
N LEU A 123 -20.21 10.78 -6.94
CA LEU A 123 -21.64 10.53 -6.75
C LEU A 123 -22.41 11.75 -6.26
N ASP A 124 -23.60 11.93 -6.83
CA ASP A 124 -24.50 13.03 -6.51
C ASP A 124 -24.90 13.07 -5.04
N GLN A 125 -25.01 11.92 -4.37
CA GLN A 125 -25.29 11.84 -2.93
C GLN A 125 -24.25 12.61 -2.09
N LEU A 126 -22.99 12.68 -2.53
CA LEU A 126 -21.94 13.45 -1.85
C LEU A 126 -22.02 14.94 -2.19
N TRP A 127 -22.20 15.26 -3.48
CA TRP A 127 -22.16 16.64 -3.95
C TRP A 127 -23.43 17.41 -3.63
N MET A 128 -24.58 16.74 -3.58
CA MET A 128 -25.86 17.32 -3.15
C MET A 128 -25.74 17.89 -1.75
N LEU A 129 -25.27 17.10 -0.77
CA LEU A 129 -25.08 17.56 0.60
C LEU A 129 -24.16 18.78 0.69
N LYS A 130 -23.17 18.88 -0.20
CA LYS A 130 -22.22 20.00 -0.24
C LYS A 130 -22.85 21.27 -0.83
N CYS A 131 -23.66 21.15 -1.89
CA CYS A 131 -24.43 22.27 -2.45
C CYS A 131 -25.48 22.78 -1.45
N LEU A 132 -26.23 21.86 -0.82
CA LEU A 132 -27.29 22.22 0.12
C LEU A 132 -26.77 22.97 1.35
N ARG A 133 -25.53 22.69 1.80
CA ARG A 133 -24.88 23.48 2.88
C ARG A 133 -24.74 24.97 2.55
N PHE A 134 -24.70 25.34 1.27
CA PHE A 134 -24.63 26.73 0.81
C PHE A 134 -25.97 27.25 0.31
N ASN A 135 -27.07 26.54 0.54
CA ASN A 135 -28.40 26.85 -0.04
C ASN A 135 -28.38 26.91 -1.58
N TRP A 136 -27.54 26.10 -2.23
CA TRP A 136 -27.54 25.97 -3.69
C TRP A 136 -28.47 24.84 -4.09
N TYR A 137 -29.62 25.24 -4.65
CA TYR A 137 -30.67 24.34 -5.10
C TYR A 137 -30.68 24.26 -6.63
N ILE A 138 -31.05 23.09 -7.14
CA ILE A 138 -31.26 22.86 -8.57
C ILE A 138 -32.76 23.07 -8.86
N ASN A 139 -33.07 23.79 -9.93
CA ASN A 139 -34.45 24.12 -10.32
C ASN A 139 -35.16 23.00 -11.10
N PHE A 140 -34.56 21.81 -11.19
CA PHE A 140 -35.10 20.64 -11.85
C PHE A 140 -34.77 19.39 -11.02
N SER A 141 -35.55 18.33 -11.22
CA SER A 141 -35.27 17.03 -10.61
C SER A 141 -34.40 16.20 -11.56
N PRO A 142 -33.16 15.84 -11.18
CA PRO A 142 -32.35 14.93 -11.97
C PRO A 142 -33.05 13.59 -12.14
N THR A 143 -32.90 12.98 -13.31
CA THR A 143 -33.36 11.61 -13.52
C THR A 143 -32.41 10.63 -12.83
N PRO A 144 -32.87 9.41 -12.46
CA PRO A 144 -32.00 8.41 -11.81
C PRO A 144 -30.78 7.98 -12.63
N PHE A 145 -30.80 8.24 -13.93
CA PHE A 145 -29.74 7.85 -14.87
C PHE A 145 -28.68 8.95 -15.06
N GLU A 146 -28.99 10.19 -14.66
CA GLU A 146 -28.06 11.30 -14.74
C GLU A 146 -27.09 11.25 -13.56
N GLN A 147 -25.79 11.21 -13.86
CA GLN A 147 -24.74 11.17 -12.86
C GLN A 147 -23.90 12.45 -12.85
N GLY A 148 -23.51 12.87 -11.65
CA GLY A 148 -22.61 14.00 -11.43
C GLY A 148 -23.28 15.36 -11.69
N VAL A 149 -24.61 15.43 -11.68
CA VAL A 149 -25.38 16.67 -11.85
C VAL A 149 -25.02 17.67 -10.75
N TRP A 150 -24.99 17.22 -9.50
CA TRP A 150 -24.67 18.06 -8.35
C TRP A 150 -23.21 18.48 -8.32
N LYS A 151 -22.28 17.63 -8.78
CA LYS A 151 -20.87 18.01 -8.93
C LYS A 151 -20.70 19.13 -9.96
N LYS A 152 -21.36 19.00 -11.12
CA LYS A 152 -21.36 20.04 -12.17
C LYS A 152 -21.94 21.35 -11.64
N HIS A 153 -23.09 21.28 -10.96
CA HIS A 153 -23.72 22.45 -10.34
C HIS A 153 -22.81 23.10 -9.30
N TYR A 154 -22.17 22.32 -8.41
CA TYR A 154 -21.21 22.84 -7.44
C TYR A 154 -20.07 23.63 -8.10
N ILE A 155 -19.48 23.07 -9.17
CA ILE A 155 -18.39 23.72 -9.91
C ILE A 155 -18.88 25.03 -10.55
N GLN A 156 -20.09 25.04 -11.10
CA GLN A 156 -20.70 26.23 -11.68
C GLN A 156 -20.89 27.32 -10.62
N MET A 157 -21.52 27.02 -9.49
CA MET A 157 -21.75 27.98 -8.41
C MET A 157 -20.43 28.55 -7.86
N VAL A 158 -19.40 27.72 -7.69
CA VAL A 158 -18.06 28.19 -7.27
C VAL A 158 -17.43 29.13 -8.30
N LYS A 159 -17.63 28.88 -9.60
CA LYS A 159 -17.15 29.78 -10.65
C LYS A 159 -17.87 31.13 -10.57
N GLU A 160 -19.19 31.13 -10.43
CA GLU A 160 -20.01 32.34 -10.31
C GLU A 160 -19.57 33.19 -9.10
N LEU A 161 -19.38 32.57 -7.93
CA LEU A 161 -18.89 33.27 -6.74
C LEU A 161 -17.49 33.88 -6.90
N ARG A 162 -16.61 33.23 -7.67
CA ARG A 162 -15.27 33.77 -7.94
C ARG A 162 -15.32 34.97 -8.89
N VAL A 163 -16.27 34.99 -9.83
CA VAL A 163 -16.51 36.11 -10.75
C VAL A 163 -17.11 37.31 -10.00
N THR A 164 -17.97 37.07 -9.01
CA THR A 164 -18.62 38.14 -8.22
C THR A 164 -17.75 38.75 -7.11
N LYS A 165 -16.44 38.45 -7.06
CA LYS A 165 -15.55 39.16 -6.11
C LYS A 165 -15.73 40.67 -6.30
N PRO A 166 -15.91 41.46 -5.22
CA PRO A 166 -16.13 42.88 -5.34
C PRO A 166 -14.94 43.51 -6.07
N LYS A 167 -15.22 44.23 -7.16
CA LYS A 167 -14.29 45.24 -7.67
C LYS A 167 -14.07 46.22 -6.52
N VAL A 168 -12.95 46.08 -5.82
CA VAL A 168 -12.49 47.10 -4.88
C VAL A 168 -12.17 48.33 -5.73
N ASN A 169 -13.15 49.23 -5.89
CA ASN A 169 -12.89 50.54 -6.45
C ASN A 169 -12.08 51.31 -5.42
N PHE A 170 -10.75 51.27 -5.56
CA PHE A 170 -9.82 52.16 -4.86
C PHE A 170 -9.91 53.60 -5.40
N ARG A 171 -11.12 54.15 -5.52
CA ARG A 171 -11.31 55.57 -5.78
C ARG A 171 -12.34 56.11 -4.80
N GLN A 172 -11.88 57.15 -4.10
CA GLN A 172 -12.57 57.96 -3.10
C GLN A 172 -12.63 57.37 -1.70
N LYS A 173 -11.55 57.64 -0.94
CA LYS A 173 -11.64 58.32 0.36
C LYS A 173 -10.25 58.90 0.68
N ALA A 174 -9.99 60.08 0.12
CA ALA A 174 -8.96 60.98 0.63
C ALA A 174 -9.64 62.30 0.99
N ALA A 175 -9.30 62.80 2.16
CA ALA A 175 -9.61 64.09 2.74
C ALA A 175 -11.06 64.32 3.24
N THR A 176 -11.28 63.97 4.49
CA THR A 176 -11.80 64.97 5.44
C THR A 176 -10.82 65.05 6.61
N PRO A 177 -10.13 66.18 6.84
CA PRO A 177 -9.30 66.33 8.02
C PRO A 177 -10.23 66.61 9.21
N TYR A 178 -10.10 65.77 10.22
CA TYR A 178 -10.63 66.03 11.55
C TYR A 178 -10.21 67.41 12.03
N LYS A 179 -11.18 68.27 12.34
CA LYS A 179 -11.04 69.37 13.31
C LYS A 179 -12.30 69.38 14.15
N PHE A 180 -12.22 68.87 15.37
CA PHE A 180 -13.00 69.31 16.53
C PHE A 180 -12.46 68.59 17.76
N TRP A 181 -11.56 69.25 18.49
CA TRP A 181 -11.42 69.18 19.95
C TRP A 181 -10.91 70.56 20.40
N ASN A 182 -11.73 71.20 21.24
CA ASN A 182 -11.52 72.35 22.16
C ASN A 182 -10.50 73.43 21.81
#